data_AF-A0A8H9IX29-F1
#
_entry.id   AF-A0A8H9IX29-F1
#
_cell.length_a   1.000
_cell.length_b   1.000
_cell.length_c   1.000
_cell.angle_alpha   90.00
_cell.angle_beta   90.00
_cell.angle_gamma   90.00
#
_symmetry.space_group_name_H-M   'P 1'
#
loop_
_entity.id
_entity.type
_entity.pdbx_description
1 polymer ?
#
loop_
_entity_poly.entity_id
_entity_poly.type
_entity_poly.pdbx_seq_one_letter_code
_entity_poly.pdbx_strand_id
1 'polypeptide(L)'
;MRPFPSLRPKSALPTRRTVLAGSAAVAALATVSAAPAAAAPLSAADEDLLVQVARTVAVLPVPFPAFDETGPATGRATQPRLSAVLGRVDPAGRAALADGLGRLRTAGPLPGEPEALVRAIGRVADTAGALPGLTAVVATALATISSRFEPGRRPAAELWLDYARRFAAMPVGGAR
;
A
#
# COMPACT_ATOMS: atom_id res chain seq x y z
N MET A 1 28.30 58.54 4.54
CA MET A 1 28.83 58.93 5.86
C MET A 1 28.18 58.06 6.94
N ARG A 2 28.98 57.31 7.71
CA ARG A 2 28.63 56.72 9.03
C ARG A 2 28.85 57.82 10.12
N PRO A 3 28.23 57.81 11.33
CA PRO A 3 28.31 56.70 12.31
C PRO A 3 27.09 56.45 13.26
N PHE A 4 27.15 55.31 13.94
CA PHE A 4 26.38 54.94 15.16
C PHE A 4 26.94 55.68 16.40
N PRO A 5 26.18 55.83 17.51
CA PRO A 5 26.36 54.91 18.63
C PRO A 5 25.10 54.58 19.46
N SER A 6 25.15 53.37 20.03
CA SER A 6 24.25 52.75 21.00
C SER A 6 24.30 53.35 22.40
N LEU A 7 23.16 53.40 23.10
CA LEU A 7 23.10 53.47 24.57
C LEU A 7 22.05 52.48 25.11
N ARG A 8 22.55 51.43 25.78
CA ARG A 8 21.79 50.62 26.74
C ARG A 8 21.59 51.42 28.03
N PRO A 9 20.50 51.17 28.77
CA PRO A 9 20.54 51.24 30.23
C PRO A 9 20.60 49.84 30.85
N LYS A 10 21.53 49.71 31.81
CA LYS A 10 21.73 48.58 32.73
C LYS A 10 20.65 48.58 33.83
N SER A 11 20.14 47.38 34.10
CA SER A 11 19.90 46.75 35.41
C SER A 11 19.29 47.56 36.56
N ALA A 12 18.13 47.10 37.02
CA ALA A 12 17.82 47.02 38.45
C ALA A 12 16.95 45.78 38.74
N LEU A 13 17.53 44.77 39.39
CA LEU A 13 16.80 43.87 40.29
C LEU A 13 16.93 44.49 41.68
N PRO A 14 15.87 44.48 42.51
CA PRO A 14 15.83 43.43 43.52
C PRO A 14 14.42 42.93 43.94
N THR A 15 14.39 41.64 44.28
CA THR A 15 13.79 41.08 45.50
C THR A 15 12.26 40.86 45.61
N ARG A 16 11.93 39.56 45.51
CA ARG A 16 11.03 38.72 46.34
C ARG A 16 9.63 39.24 46.66
N ARG A 17 8.62 38.46 46.24
CA ARG A 17 7.64 37.85 47.16
C ARG A 17 6.95 36.63 46.54
N THR A 18 7.11 35.54 47.27
CA THR A 18 6.48 34.22 47.25
C THR A 18 4.98 34.24 46.95
N VAL A 19 4.49 33.36 46.05
CA VAL A 19 3.18 32.68 46.20
C VAL A 19 3.25 31.26 45.61
N LEU A 20 3.02 30.31 46.51
CA LEU A 20 2.42 28.98 46.41
C LEU A 20 2.33 28.22 45.05
N ALA A 21 2.87 27.00 45.13
CA ALA A 21 2.15 25.73 44.94
C ALA A 21 1.32 25.55 43.66
N GLY A 22 1.88 24.77 42.74
CA GLY A 22 1.14 24.09 41.69
C GLY A 22 1.92 22.84 41.28
N SER A 23 1.71 21.75 42.01
CA SER A 23 2.25 20.43 41.69
C SER A 23 1.63 19.93 40.39
N ALA A 24 2.28 20.20 39.26
CA ALA A 24 1.96 19.54 37.99
C ALA A 24 2.65 18.17 37.99
N ALA A 25 1.88 17.13 38.31
CA ALA A 25 2.27 15.75 38.11
C ALA A 25 2.57 15.52 36.63
N VAL A 26 3.85 15.37 36.29
CA VAL A 26 4.27 14.90 34.97
C VAL A 26 3.93 13.42 34.90
N ALA A 27 2.73 13.11 34.40
CA ALA A 27 2.38 11.76 34.01
C ALA A 27 3.27 11.37 32.83
N ALA A 28 4.37 10.67 33.13
CA ALA A 28 5.16 9.99 32.13
C ALA A 28 4.27 8.90 31.51
N LEU A 29 3.60 9.24 30.42
CA LEU A 29 3.01 8.26 29.50
C LEU A 29 4.16 7.41 28.97
N ALA A 30 4.41 6.29 29.63
CA ALA A 30 5.16 5.18 29.06
C ALA A 30 4.36 4.68 27.86
N THR A 31 4.58 5.31 26.70
CA THR A 31 4.22 4.72 25.42
C THR A 31 5.06 3.46 25.31
N VAL A 32 4.48 2.32 25.69
CA VAL A 32 4.94 1.02 25.24
C VAL A 32 4.84 1.09 23.73
N SER A 33 5.96 1.46 23.10
CA SER A 33 6.14 1.31 21.67
C SER A 33 6.10 -0.18 21.43
N ALA A 34 4.90 -0.71 21.18
CA ALA A 34 4.74 -2.05 20.63
C ALA A 34 5.61 -2.07 19.38
N ALA A 35 6.71 -2.82 19.44
CA ALA A 35 7.54 -3.06 18.27
C ALA A 35 6.59 -3.55 17.16
N PRO A 36 6.70 -3.01 15.94
CA PRO A 36 5.83 -3.45 14.86
C PRO A 36 5.98 -4.97 14.76
N ALA A 37 4.88 -5.70 14.98
CA ALA A 37 4.86 -7.13 14.81
C ALA A 37 5.40 -7.40 13.40
N ALA A 38 6.55 -8.06 13.32
CA ALA A 38 7.17 -8.38 12.04
C ALA A 38 6.11 -9.09 11.19
N ALA A 39 5.78 -8.51 10.02
CA ALA A 39 4.80 -9.10 9.13
C ALA A 39 5.23 -10.53 8.84
N ALA A 40 4.36 -11.49 9.16
CA ALA A 40 4.62 -12.91 8.90
C ALA A 40 5.00 -13.09 7.42
N PRO A 41 5.94 -14.01 7.09
CA PRO A 41 6.26 -14.30 5.71
C PRO A 41 5.00 -14.74 4.95
N LEU A 42 4.89 -14.32 3.69
CA LEU A 42 3.80 -14.76 2.82
C LEU A 42 3.89 -16.27 2.61
N SER A 43 2.74 -16.93 2.53
CA SER A 43 2.70 -18.36 2.21
C SER A 43 2.96 -18.59 0.71
N ALA A 44 3.36 -19.81 0.33
CA ALA A 44 3.52 -20.15 -1.09
C ALA A 44 2.22 -19.91 -1.89
N ALA A 45 1.06 -20.22 -1.30
CA ALA A 45 -0.25 -19.97 -1.89
C ALA A 45 -0.54 -18.47 -2.09
N ASP A 46 -0.07 -17.61 -1.18
CA ASP A 46 -0.18 -16.16 -1.34
C ASP A 46 0.68 -15.64 -2.50
N GLU A 47 1.89 -16.19 -2.65
CA GLU A 47 2.77 -15.83 -3.78
C GLU A 47 2.21 -16.32 -5.12
N ASP A 48 1.68 -17.55 -5.18
CA ASP A 48 1.00 -18.09 -6.36
C ASP A 48 -0.19 -17.23 -6.78
N LEU A 49 -0.99 -16.79 -5.79
CA LEU A 49 -2.09 -15.85 -6.02
C LEU A 49 -1.57 -14.52 -6.57
N LEU A 50 -0.48 -13.96 -6.04
CA LEU A 50 0.09 -12.73 -6.57
C LEU A 50 0.57 -12.88 -8.02
N VAL A 51 1.17 -14.02 -8.39
CA VAL A 51 1.53 -14.31 -9.78
C VAL A 51 0.28 -14.39 -10.65
N GLN A 52 -0.81 -15.01 -10.18
CA GLN A 52 -2.06 -15.07 -10.92
C GLN A 52 -2.69 -13.67 -11.11
N VAL A 53 -2.68 -12.82 -10.08
CA VAL A 53 -3.12 -11.43 -10.18
C VAL A 53 -2.23 -10.67 -11.17
N ALA A 54 -0.91 -10.83 -11.11
CA ALA A 54 0.04 -10.23 -12.05
C ALA A 54 -0.25 -10.63 -13.51
N ARG A 55 -0.53 -11.91 -13.77
CA ARG A 55 -0.94 -12.38 -15.10
C ARG A 55 -2.23 -11.73 -15.57
N THR A 56 -3.19 -11.55 -14.66
CA THR A 56 -4.49 -10.93 -14.96
C THR A 56 -4.35 -9.44 -15.26
N VAL A 57 -3.58 -8.71 -14.44
CA VAL A 57 -3.24 -7.30 -14.66
C VAL A 57 -2.49 -7.10 -15.97
N ALA A 58 -1.68 -8.08 -16.39
CA ALA A 58 -0.95 -8.02 -17.64
C ALA A 58 -1.84 -8.08 -18.90
N VAL A 59 -3.11 -8.50 -18.77
CA VAL A 59 -4.03 -8.68 -19.92
C VAL A 59 -5.29 -7.81 -19.84
N LEU A 60 -5.75 -7.43 -18.65
CA LEU A 60 -6.97 -6.66 -18.43
C LEU A 60 -6.70 -5.32 -17.74
N PRO A 61 -7.45 -4.24 -18.05
CA PRO A 61 -8.53 -4.17 -19.05
C PRO A 61 -8.05 -4.26 -20.50
N VAL A 62 -6.80 -3.88 -20.74
CA VAL A 62 -6.13 -3.98 -22.05
C VAL A 62 -4.76 -4.62 -21.84
N PRO A 63 -4.18 -5.27 -22.85
CA PRO A 63 -2.85 -5.85 -22.76
C PRO A 63 -1.83 -4.81 -22.28
N PHE A 64 -1.08 -5.18 -21.25
CA PHE A 64 -0.10 -4.30 -20.64
C PHE A 64 1.09 -4.10 -21.59
N PRO A 65 1.51 -2.85 -21.85
CA PRO A 65 2.54 -2.58 -22.84
C PRO A 65 3.92 -3.10 -22.37
N ALA A 66 4.81 -3.32 -23.33
CA ALA A 66 6.10 -3.94 -23.04
C ALA A 66 7.06 -3.04 -22.23
N PHE A 67 6.94 -1.71 -22.31
CA PHE A 67 7.81 -0.72 -21.63
C PHE A 67 9.32 -0.94 -21.83
N ASP A 68 9.73 -1.29 -23.05
CA ASP A 68 11.12 -1.62 -23.42
C ASP A 68 11.70 -2.86 -22.72
N GLU A 69 10.85 -3.63 -22.03
CA GLU A 69 11.25 -4.88 -21.39
C GLU A 69 11.04 -6.07 -22.34
N THR A 70 11.93 -7.05 -22.26
CA THR A 70 11.90 -8.25 -23.10
C THR A 70 10.64 -9.08 -22.87
N GLY A 71 9.95 -9.42 -23.96
CA GLY A 71 8.78 -10.30 -23.97
C GLY A 71 7.48 -9.65 -23.48
N PRO A 72 6.33 -10.34 -23.65
CA PRO A 72 5.03 -9.84 -23.20
C PRO A 72 4.94 -9.78 -21.67
N ALA A 73 4.13 -8.87 -21.13
CA ALA A 73 3.95 -8.69 -19.70
C ALA A 73 3.48 -9.97 -18.97
N THR A 74 2.69 -10.82 -19.62
CA THR A 74 2.28 -12.13 -19.10
C THR A 74 3.46 -13.07 -18.87
N GLY A 75 4.45 -13.06 -19.77
CA GLY A 75 5.70 -13.82 -19.63
C GLY A 75 6.61 -13.27 -18.54
N ARG A 76 6.36 -12.06 -18.05
CA ARG A 76 7.09 -11.43 -16.93
C ARG A 76 6.43 -11.71 -15.58
N ALA A 77 5.16 -12.11 -15.53
CA ALA A 77 4.49 -12.53 -14.30
C ALA A 77 5.00 -13.90 -13.81
N THR A 78 6.17 -13.90 -13.17
CA THR A 78 6.90 -15.10 -12.74
C THR A 78 7.30 -15.02 -11.27
N GLN A 79 7.48 -16.19 -10.64
CA GLN A 79 7.92 -16.27 -9.24
C GLN A 79 9.22 -15.51 -8.98
N PRO A 80 10.29 -15.65 -9.80
CA PRO A 80 11.55 -14.96 -9.53
C PRO A 80 11.41 -13.44 -9.53
N ARG A 81 10.57 -12.87 -10.41
CA ARG A 81 10.31 -11.43 -10.42
C ARG A 81 9.48 -11.00 -9.23
N LEU A 82 8.47 -11.79 -8.85
CA LEU A 82 7.70 -11.53 -7.64
C LEU A 82 8.60 -11.51 -6.41
N SER A 83 9.46 -12.51 -6.21
CA SER A 83 10.38 -12.55 -5.07
C SER A 83 11.30 -11.33 -5.02
N ALA A 84 11.82 -10.89 -6.18
CA ALA A 84 12.62 -9.66 -6.27
C ALA A 84 11.84 -8.39 -5.92
N VAL A 85 10.56 -8.31 -6.30
CA VAL A 85 9.66 -7.21 -5.92
C VAL A 85 9.37 -7.24 -4.42
N LEU A 86 9.02 -8.41 -3.87
CA LEU A 86 8.75 -8.59 -2.44
C LEU A 86 9.94 -8.21 -1.56
N GLY A 87 11.17 -8.40 -2.03
CA GLY A 87 12.40 -7.93 -1.37
C GLY A 87 12.52 -6.40 -1.24
N ARG A 88 11.75 -5.64 -2.04
CA ARG A 88 11.71 -4.16 -2.02
C ARG A 88 10.49 -3.58 -1.29
N VAL A 89 9.57 -4.43 -0.84
CA VAL A 89 8.37 -4.00 -0.10
C VAL A 89 8.75 -3.74 1.36
N ASP A 90 8.43 -2.56 1.86
CA ASP A 90 8.66 -2.19 3.26
C ASP A 90 7.72 -2.94 4.22
N PRO A 91 7.98 -2.95 5.55
CA PRO A 91 7.16 -3.70 6.50
C PRO A 91 5.68 -3.27 6.51
N ALA A 92 5.39 -1.98 6.33
CA ALA A 92 4.02 -1.47 6.26
C ALA A 92 3.29 -1.97 4.99
N GLY A 93 3.98 -1.96 3.85
CA GLY A 93 3.49 -2.53 2.59
C GLY A 93 3.27 -4.04 2.68
N ARG A 94 4.16 -4.78 3.36
CA ARG A 94 4.00 -6.23 3.62
C ARG A 94 2.75 -6.51 4.43
N ALA A 95 2.46 -5.72 5.46
CA ALA A 95 1.25 -5.86 6.26
C ALA A 95 -0.02 -5.57 5.45
N ALA A 96 -0.03 -4.50 4.66
CA ALA A 96 -1.15 -4.18 3.76
C ALA A 96 -1.37 -5.27 2.70
N LEU A 97 -0.28 -5.78 2.12
CA LEU A 97 -0.31 -6.87 1.15
C LEU A 97 -0.93 -8.14 1.76
N ALA A 98 -0.50 -8.52 2.97
CA ALA A 98 -1.04 -9.67 3.69
C ALA A 98 -2.54 -9.50 4.03
N ASP A 99 -2.98 -8.30 4.45
CA ASP A 99 -4.40 -8.00 4.67
C ASP A 99 -5.21 -8.14 3.36
N GLY A 100 -4.72 -7.57 2.26
CA GLY A 100 -5.36 -7.67 0.94
C GLY A 100 -5.51 -9.12 0.47
N LEU A 101 -4.47 -9.93 0.60
CA LEU A 101 -4.50 -11.35 0.26
C LEU A 101 -5.44 -12.14 1.17
N GLY A 102 -5.43 -11.84 2.48
CA GLY A 102 -6.37 -12.41 3.43
C GLY A 102 -7.83 -12.17 3.03
N ARG A 103 -8.16 -10.95 2.60
CA ARG A 103 -9.50 -10.59 2.11
C ARG A 103 -9.89 -11.31 0.82
N LEU A 104 -8.94 -11.48 -0.11
CA LEU A 104 -9.19 -12.24 -1.32
C LEU A 104 -9.47 -13.72 -1.01
N ARG A 105 -8.78 -14.30 -0.02
CA ARG A 105 -9.02 -15.68 0.43
C ARG A 105 -10.36 -15.86 1.15
N THR A 106 -10.77 -14.90 1.97
CA THR A 106 -12.07 -14.98 2.68
C THR A 106 -13.27 -14.78 1.75
N ALA A 107 -13.08 -14.14 0.59
CA ALA A 107 -14.12 -13.96 -0.42
C ALA A 107 -14.51 -15.26 -1.15
N GLY A 108 -13.75 -16.35 -0.95
CA GLY A 108 -14.00 -17.67 -1.52
C GLY A 108 -12.97 -18.08 -2.56
N PRO A 109 -13.19 -19.24 -3.23
CA PRO A 109 -12.29 -19.73 -4.27
C PRO A 109 -12.12 -18.71 -5.38
N LEU A 110 -10.86 -18.37 -5.68
CA LEU A 110 -10.55 -17.44 -6.75
C LEU A 110 -10.52 -18.20 -8.08
N PRO A 111 -11.23 -17.72 -9.11
CA PRO A 111 -11.31 -18.39 -10.39
C PRO A 111 -9.98 -18.30 -11.15
N GLY A 112 -9.68 -19.33 -11.95
CA GLY A 112 -8.53 -19.35 -12.86
C GLY A 112 -8.63 -18.34 -14.01
N GLU A 113 -9.86 -18.09 -14.48
CA GLU A 113 -10.14 -17.23 -15.62
C GLU A 113 -9.92 -15.74 -15.29
N PRO A 114 -9.18 -14.98 -16.13
CA PRO A 114 -8.82 -13.59 -15.84
C PRO A 114 -10.02 -12.68 -15.55
N GLU A 115 -11.07 -12.72 -16.38
CA GLU A 115 -12.26 -11.87 -16.18
C GLU A 115 -13.00 -12.19 -14.89
N ALA A 116 -13.14 -13.48 -14.57
CA ALA A 116 -13.79 -13.92 -13.35
C ALA A 116 -12.97 -13.47 -12.12
N LEU A 117 -11.63 -13.48 -12.22
CA LEU A 117 -10.74 -13.01 -11.17
C LEU A 117 -10.84 -11.48 -10.99
N VAL A 118 -10.87 -10.71 -12.09
CA VAL A 118 -11.13 -9.26 -12.03
C VAL A 118 -12.45 -8.96 -11.32
N ARG A 119 -13.53 -9.68 -11.66
CA ARG A 119 -14.83 -9.51 -10.99
C ARG A 119 -14.75 -9.86 -9.51
N ALA A 120 -14.04 -10.92 -9.15
CA ALA A 120 -13.84 -11.29 -7.75
C ALA A 120 -13.11 -10.19 -6.98
N ILE A 121 -11.99 -9.69 -7.50
CA ILE A 121 -11.23 -8.58 -6.89
C ILE A 121 -12.11 -7.32 -6.77
N GLY A 122 -12.88 -6.99 -7.81
CA GLY A 122 -13.81 -5.86 -7.80
C GLY A 122 -14.85 -5.96 -6.69
N ARG A 123 -15.48 -7.12 -6.50
CA ARG A 123 -16.43 -7.34 -5.39
C ARG A 123 -15.78 -7.18 -4.02
N VAL A 124 -14.54 -7.66 -3.84
CA VAL A 124 -13.81 -7.47 -2.58
C VAL A 124 -13.46 -6.00 -2.37
N ALA A 125 -13.13 -5.26 -3.42
CA ALA A 125 -12.81 -3.84 -3.35
C ALA A 125 -13.99 -2.94 -2.93
N ASP A 126 -15.23 -3.40 -3.11
CA ASP A 126 -16.43 -2.71 -2.61
C ASP A 126 -16.72 -2.98 -1.13
N THR A 127 -15.99 -3.91 -0.48
CA THR A 127 -16.14 -4.15 0.96
C THR A 127 -15.40 -3.09 1.79
N ALA A 128 -15.99 -2.71 2.92
CA ALA A 128 -15.44 -1.66 3.78
C ALA A 128 -14.01 -2.00 4.24
N GLY A 129 -13.09 -1.05 4.02
CA GLY A 129 -11.69 -1.17 4.45
C GLY A 129 -10.81 -2.07 3.58
N ALA A 130 -11.29 -2.65 2.48
CA ALA A 130 -10.49 -3.54 1.64
C ALA A 130 -9.53 -2.82 0.68
N LEU A 131 -9.84 -1.58 0.30
CA LEU A 131 -9.08 -0.84 -0.71
C LEU A 131 -7.58 -0.73 -0.41
N PRO A 132 -7.11 -0.34 0.79
CA PRO A 132 -5.68 -0.20 1.05
C PRO A 132 -4.89 -1.50 0.80
N GLY A 133 -5.42 -2.63 1.27
CA GLY A 133 -4.77 -3.93 1.10
C GLY A 133 -4.79 -4.40 -0.35
N LEU A 134 -5.92 -4.25 -1.05
CA LEU A 134 -6.01 -4.58 -2.47
C LEU A 134 -5.13 -3.68 -3.34
N THR A 135 -4.97 -2.40 -3.00
CA THR A 135 -4.04 -1.51 -3.67
C THR A 135 -2.61 -2.01 -3.54
N ALA A 136 -2.22 -2.53 -2.37
CA ALA A 136 -0.90 -3.14 -2.20
C ALA A 136 -0.73 -4.41 -3.04
N VAL A 137 -1.76 -5.26 -3.12
CA VAL A 137 -1.78 -6.46 -3.99
C VAL A 137 -1.57 -6.08 -5.45
N VAL A 138 -2.37 -5.14 -5.97
CA VAL A 138 -2.32 -4.76 -7.39
C VAL A 138 -1.05 -3.97 -7.71
N ALA A 139 -0.55 -3.13 -6.81
CA ALA A 139 0.73 -2.43 -7.00
C ALA A 139 1.91 -3.42 -7.05
N THR A 140 1.89 -4.45 -6.20
CA THR A 140 2.90 -5.52 -6.21
C THR A 140 2.82 -6.33 -7.51
N ALA A 141 1.62 -6.64 -7.98
CA ALA A 141 1.39 -7.33 -9.25
C ALA A 141 1.90 -6.50 -10.45
N LEU A 142 1.63 -5.19 -10.48
CA LEU A 142 2.16 -4.27 -11.50
C LEU A 142 3.69 -4.20 -11.49
N ALA A 143 4.30 -4.07 -10.31
CA ALA A 143 5.75 -4.06 -10.15
C ALA A 143 6.40 -5.40 -10.53
N THR A 144 5.65 -6.51 -10.47
CA THR A 144 6.11 -7.83 -10.92
C THR A 144 6.21 -7.90 -12.43
N ILE A 145 5.26 -7.32 -13.16
CA ILE A 145 5.22 -7.36 -14.62
C ILE A 145 5.96 -6.20 -15.30
N SER A 146 6.34 -5.17 -14.56
CA SER A 146 7.17 -4.09 -15.08
C SER A 146 8.00 -3.36 -14.03
N SER A 147 9.27 -3.11 -14.37
CA SER A 147 10.22 -2.39 -13.51
C SER A 147 9.93 -0.88 -13.41
N ARG A 148 9.01 -0.35 -14.23
CA ARG A 148 8.58 1.06 -14.18
C ARG A 148 7.69 1.36 -12.97
N PHE A 149 7.19 0.31 -12.30
CA PHE A 149 6.29 0.42 -11.16
C PHE A 149 6.98 0.00 -9.88
N GLU A 150 6.65 0.72 -8.80
CA GLU A 150 7.11 0.44 -7.46
C GLU A 150 5.99 -0.23 -6.66
N PRO A 151 6.26 -1.27 -5.85
CA PRO A 151 5.21 -2.03 -5.15
C PRO A 151 4.49 -1.25 -4.03
N GLY A 152 4.88 0.01 -3.78
CA GLY A 152 4.17 0.96 -2.91
C GLY A 152 3.50 2.12 -3.65
N ARG A 153 3.68 2.26 -4.98
CA ARG A 153 3.07 3.35 -5.76
C ARG A 153 1.63 2.99 -6.14
N ARG A 154 0.71 3.82 -5.64
CA ARG A 154 -0.73 3.58 -5.70
C ARG A 154 -1.45 3.97 -7.00
N PRO A 155 -1.07 5.03 -7.77
CA PRO A 155 -1.96 5.56 -8.80
C PRO A 155 -2.41 4.55 -9.86
N ALA A 156 -1.51 3.73 -10.37
CA ALA A 156 -1.86 2.72 -11.38
C ALA A 156 -2.69 1.56 -10.78
N ALA A 157 -2.41 1.17 -9.54
CA ALA A 157 -3.18 0.16 -8.84
C ALA A 157 -4.60 0.66 -8.53
N GLU A 158 -4.76 1.91 -8.13
CA GLU A 158 -6.05 2.55 -7.89
C GLU A 158 -6.90 2.63 -9.17
N LEU A 159 -6.30 3.01 -10.30
CA LEU A 159 -6.97 3.01 -11.60
C LEU A 159 -7.44 1.60 -12.01
N TRP A 160 -6.57 0.60 -11.82
CA TRP A 160 -6.91 -0.78 -12.14
C TRP A 160 -8.03 -1.33 -11.23
N LEU A 161 -8.00 -1.00 -9.93
CA LEU A 161 -9.07 -1.36 -8.99
C LEU A 161 -10.37 -0.64 -9.29
N ASP A 162 -10.32 0.61 -9.74
CA ASP A 162 -11.51 1.33 -10.18
C ASP A 162 -12.15 0.64 -11.39
N TYR A 163 -11.34 0.20 -12.35
CA TYR A 163 -11.80 -0.68 -13.43
C TYR A 163 -12.41 -1.96 -12.87
N ALA A 164 -11.73 -2.68 -11.98
CA ALA A 164 -12.20 -3.97 -11.46
C ALA A 164 -13.56 -3.86 -10.76
N ARG A 165 -13.79 -2.81 -9.96
CA ARG A 165 -15.08 -2.51 -9.32
C ARG A 165 -16.19 -2.29 -10.35
N ARG A 166 -15.94 -1.41 -11.34
CA ARG A 166 -16.89 -1.17 -12.44
C ARG A 166 -17.18 -2.44 -13.23
N PHE A 167 -16.15 -3.23 -13.51
CA PHE A 167 -16.26 -4.50 -14.23
C PHE A 167 -17.08 -5.54 -13.45
N ALA A 168 -16.91 -5.60 -12.12
CA ALA A 168 -17.71 -6.44 -11.24
C ALA A 168 -19.20 -6.05 -11.22
N ALA A 169 -19.50 -4.76 -11.31
CA ALA A 169 -20.87 -4.24 -11.35
C ALA A 169 -21.58 -4.43 -12.70
N MET A 170 -20.83 -4.66 -13.79
CA MET A 170 -21.44 -4.95 -15.09
C MET A 170 -22.15 -6.31 -15.08
N PRO A 171 -23.31 -6.45 -15.77
CA PRO A 171 -23.93 -7.76 -15.97
C PRO A 171 -22.94 -8.76 -16.56
N VAL A 172 -22.97 -10.01 -16.09
CA VAL A 172 -22.31 -11.11 -16.80
C VAL A 172 -23.15 -11.32 -18.05
N GLY A 173 -22.56 -11.12 -19.24
CA GLY A 173 -23.29 -11.19 -20.51
C GLY A 173 -24.05 -12.51 -20.64
N GLY A 174 -25.36 -12.46 -20.44
CA GLY A 174 -26.29 -13.55 -20.65
C GLY A 174 -27.22 -13.18 -21.81
N ALA A 175 -27.11 -13.96 -22.88
CA ALA A 175 -28.08 -14.19 -23.96
C ALA A 175 -28.93 -13.00 -24.44
N ARG A 176 -28.60 -12.51 -25.63
CA ARG A 176 -29.63 -12.28 -26.67
C ARG A 176 -29.52 -13.39 -27.69
#